data_AF-A0A350M8S9-F1
#
_entry.id   AF-A0A350M8S9-F1
#
_cell.length_a   1.000
_cell.length_b   1.000
_cell.length_c   1.000
_cell.angle_alpha   90.00
_cell.angle_beta   90.00
_cell.angle_gamma   90.00
#
_symmetry.space_group_name_H-M   'P 1'
#
loop_
_entity.id
_entity.type
_entity.pdbx_description
1 polymer ?
#
loop_
_entity_poly.entity_id
_entity_poly.type
_entity_poly.pdbx_seq_one_letter_code
_entity_poly.pdbx_strand_id
1 'polypeptide(L)'
;PMGEWKALIWGGVIWGVWHAPVILQGHNYPEHPLLGLFLMIIFCIFLSIIIGWMYLRTRSPWSAAIAHGSLNAWGGLAVVFLLPGFDTAFGGSIVSLTGFVVLGLCVVALMLAKGLPVEADETM
;
A
#
# COMPACT_ATOMS: atom_id res chain seq x y z
N PRO A 1 20.73 -3.33 10.32
CA PRO A 1 20.27 -3.10 11.72
C PRO A 1 18.88 -3.68 12.07
N MET A 2 17.87 -3.61 11.19
CA MET A 2 16.50 -4.13 11.48
C MET A 2 16.02 -5.27 10.56
N GLY A 3 16.67 -5.49 9.41
CA GLY A 3 16.21 -6.44 8.38
C GLY A 3 15.15 -5.82 7.45
N GLU A 4 15.10 -6.26 6.20
CA GLU A 4 14.25 -5.65 5.16
C GLU A 4 12.76 -5.67 5.52
N TRP A 5 12.26 -6.81 6.00
CA TRP A 5 10.86 -6.96 6.42
C TRP A 5 10.43 -5.93 7.46
N LYS A 6 11.24 -5.75 8.51
CA LYS A 6 10.90 -4.79 9.58
C LYS A 6 10.95 -3.35 9.06
N ALA A 7 11.90 -3.03 8.19
CA ALA A 7 12.01 -1.71 7.60
C ALA A 7 10.80 -1.38 6.73
N LEU A 8 10.33 -2.32 5.92
CA LEU A 8 9.15 -2.14 5.06
C LEU A 8 7.86 -2.01 5.88
N ILE A 9 7.68 -2.84 6.91
CA ILE A 9 6.50 -2.76 7.78
C ILE A 9 6.46 -1.41 8.51
N TRP A 10 7.56 -0.99 9.14
CA TRP A 10 7.60 0.30 9.84
C TRP A 10 7.48 1.49 8.90
N GLY A 11 8.08 1.41 7.71
CA GLY A 11 7.90 2.42 6.66
C GLY A 11 6.43 2.59 6.29
N GLY A 12 5.72 1.47 6.10
CA GLY A 12 4.28 1.47 5.87
C GLY A 12 3.46 2.04 7.03
N VAL A 13 3.78 1.72 8.28
CA VAL A 13 3.09 2.27 9.46
C VAL A 13 3.26 3.79 9.53
N ILE A 14 4.48 4.28 9.40
CA ILE A 14 4.78 5.72 9.46
C ILE A 14 4.06 6.45 8.33
N TRP A 15 4.07 5.87 7.12
CA TRP A 15 3.38 6.45 5.97
C TRP A 15 1.86 6.45 6.13
N GLY A 16 1.28 5.38 6.68
CA GLY A 16 -0.15 5.31 6.97
C GLY A 16 -0.59 6.35 8.01
N VAL A 17 0.20 6.53 9.07
CA VAL A 17 -0.05 7.55 10.10
C VAL A 17 0.06 8.97 9.52
N TRP A 18 0.94 9.20 8.55
CA TRP A 18 1.05 10.49 7.85
C TRP A 18 -0.26 10.90 7.16
N HIS A 19 -1.09 9.94 6.73
CA HIS A 19 -2.41 10.21 6.14
C HIS A 19 -3.50 10.56 7.18
N ALA A 20 -3.23 10.45 8.47
CA ALA A 20 -4.26 10.64 9.51
C ALA A 20 -5.06 11.94 9.39
N PRO A 21 -4.47 13.12 9.14
CA PRO A 21 -5.24 14.36 9.06
C PRO A 21 -6.31 14.33 7.98
N VAL A 22 -5.99 13.80 6.79
CA VAL A 22 -6.90 13.81 5.63
C VAL A 22 -7.92 12.67 5.71
N ILE A 23 -7.54 11.51 6.25
CA ILE A 23 -8.47 10.40 6.45
C ILE A 23 -9.51 10.70 7.52
N LEU A 24 -9.09 11.36 8.61
CA LEU A 24 -10.02 11.79 9.66
C LEU A 24 -11.01 12.87 9.19
N GLN A 25 -10.69 13.58 8.09
CA GLN A 25 -11.61 14.49 7.40
C GLN A 25 -12.57 13.76 6.43
N GLY A 26 -12.52 12.44 6.34
CA GLY A 26 -13.41 11.63 5.51
C GLY A 26 -12.87 11.31 4.12
N HIS A 27 -11.60 11.61 3.83
CA HIS A 27 -10.99 11.19 2.57
C HIS A 27 -10.91 9.65 2.51
N ASN A 28 -11.32 9.06 1.39
CA ASN A 28 -11.46 7.61 1.14
C ASN A 28 -12.44 6.85 2.05
N TYR A 29 -12.76 7.33 3.25
CA TYR A 29 -13.65 6.67 4.21
C TYR A 29 -14.60 7.67 4.90
N PRO A 30 -15.51 8.32 4.15
CA PRO A 30 -16.39 9.35 4.72
C PRO A 30 -17.27 8.85 5.88
N GLU A 31 -17.69 7.59 5.81
CA GLU A 31 -18.63 6.93 6.72
C GLU A 31 -17.93 6.40 7.97
N HIS A 32 -16.63 6.06 7.86
CA HIS A 32 -15.85 5.47 8.95
C HIS A 32 -14.45 6.08 9.09
N PRO A 33 -14.29 7.35 9.50
CA PRO A 33 -12.97 8.01 9.52
C PRO A 33 -11.95 7.32 10.45
N LEU A 34 -12.39 6.82 11.60
CA LEU A 34 -11.52 6.11 12.55
C LEU A 34 -11.10 4.73 12.02
N LEU A 35 -12.05 3.94 11.51
CA LEU A 35 -11.73 2.66 10.86
C LEU A 35 -10.84 2.87 9.63
N GLY A 36 -11.15 3.89 8.84
CA GLY A 36 -10.41 4.31 7.66
C GLY A 36 -8.94 4.60 7.96
N LEU A 37 -8.62 5.18 9.11
CA LEU A 37 -7.22 5.38 9.53
C LEU A 37 -6.50 4.04 9.72
N PHE A 38 -7.12 3.07 10.40
CA PHE A 38 -6.54 1.73 10.55
C PHE A 38 -6.39 1.02 9.21
N LEU A 39 -7.40 1.12 8.33
CA LEU A 39 -7.35 0.55 6.98
C LEU A 39 -6.23 1.20 6.14
N MET A 40 -6.07 2.52 6.22
CA MET A 40 -5.01 3.24 5.51
C MET A 40 -3.61 2.81 5.98
N ILE A 41 -3.43 2.55 7.28
CA ILE A 41 -2.17 1.99 7.80
C ILE A 41 -1.89 0.62 7.18
N ILE A 42 -2.87 -0.27 7.15
CA ILE A 42 -2.72 -1.62 6.56
C ILE A 42 -2.41 -1.52 5.06
N PHE A 43 -3.12 -0.66 4.34
CA PHE A 43 -2.87 -0.37 2.93
C PHE A 43 -1.42 0.10 2.70
N CYS A 44 -0.95 1.08 3.48
CA CYS A 44 0.41 1.59 3.37
C CYS A 44 1.47 0.54 3.70
N ILE A 45 1.20 -0.41 4.61
CA ILE A 45 2.09 -1.56 4.87
C ILE A 45 2.20 -2.44 3.64
N PHE A 46 1.09 -2.87 3.04
CA PHE A 46 1.13 -3.68 1.82
C PHE A 46 1.88 -2.97 0.70
N LEU A 47 1.55 -1.71 0.47
CA LEU A 47 2.14 -0.95 -0.60
C LEU A 47 3.63 -0.69 -0.35
N SER A 48 4.03 -0.40 0.88
CA SER A 48 5.44 -0.26 1.26
C SER A 48 6.23 -1.53 0.98
N ILE A 49 5.68 -2.72 1.27
CA ILE A 49 6.33 -4.00 0.94
C ILE A 49 6.52 -4.13 -0.57
N ILE A 50 5.49 -3.86 -1.38
CA ILE A 50 5.52 -4.03 -2.83
C ILE A 50 6.49 -3.04 -3.49
N ILE A 51 6.33 -1.74 -3.27
CA ILE A 51 7.16 -0.72 -3.92
C ILE A 51 8.57 -0.66 -3.32
N GLY A 52 8.70 -0.96 -2.03
CA GLY A 52 9.99 -1.07 -1.37
C GLY A 52 10.79 -2.27 -1.90
N TRP A 53 10.14 -3.40 -2.17
CA TRP A 53 10.77 -4.52 -2.87
C TRP A 53 11.27 -4.11 -4.27
N MET A 54 10.48 -3.36 -5.04
CA MET A 54 10.92 -2.87 -6.37
C MET A 54 12.19 -2.02 -6.24
N TYR A 55 12.25 -1.13 -5.26
CA TYR A 55 13.47 -0.37 -4.97
C TYR A 55 14.64 -1.27 -4.57
N LEU A 56 14.45 -2.21 -3.64
CA LEU A 56 15.52 -3.10 -3.18
C LEU A 56 16.10 -3.95 -4.31
N ARG A 57 15.26 -4.41 -5.24
CA ARG A 57 15.66 -5.20 -6.42
C ARG A 57 16.33 -4.38 -7.51
N THR A 58 15.84 -3.18 -7.79
CA THR A 58 16.33 -2.36 -8.91
C THR A 58 17.41 -1.36 -8.50
N ARG A 59 17.51 -1.08 -7.20
CA ARG A 59 18.28 0.05 -6.62
C ARG A 59 17.98 1.40 -7.27
N SER A 60 16.81 1.52 -7.91
CA SER A 60 16.37 2.71 -8.64
C SER A 60 15.14 3.32 -7.97
N PRO A 61 15.19 4.60 -7.57
CA PRO A 61 14.03 5.27 -6.98
C PRO A 61 12.89 5.44 -7.99
N TRP A 62 13.21 5.47 -9.29
CA TRP A 62 12.22 5.65 -10.36
C TRP A 62 11.23 4.50 -10.44
N SER A 63 11.67 3.27 -10.16
CA SER A 63 10.79 2.10 -10.19
C SER A 63 9.65 2.23 -9.18
N ALA A 64 10.00 2.56 -7.92
CA ALA A 64 9.02 2.79 -6.85
C ALA A 64 8.17 4.04 -7.10
N ALA A 65 8.78 5.13 -7.60
CA ALA A 65 8.09 6.38 -7.87
C ALA A 65 7.02 6.24 -8.97
N ILE A 66 7.34 5.54 -10.07
CA ILE A 66 6.38 5.27 -11.14
C ILE A 66 5.24 4.40 -10.62
N ALA A 67 5.53 3.32 -9.90
CA ALA A 67 4.50 2.45 -9.34
C ALA A 67 3.54 3.21 -8.41
N HIS A 68 4.08 4.02 -7.51
CA HIS A 68 3.28 4.86 -6.61
C HIS A 68 2.48 5.93 -7.37
N GLY A 69 3.10 6.61 -8.34
CA GLY A 69 2.43 7.62 -9.16
C GLY A 69 1.27 7.05 -9.98
N SER A 70 1.46 5.88 -10.59
CA SER A 70 0.40 5.15 -11.32
C SER A 70 -0.77 4.79 -10.40
N LEU A 71 -0.49 4.35 -9.17
CA LEU A 71 -1.52 4.04 -8.20
C LEU A 71 -2.35 5.27 -7.83
N ASN A 72 -1.71 6.42 -7.62
CA ASN A 72 -2.42 7.66 -7.30
C ASN A 72 -3.25 8.17 -8.48
N ALA A 73 -2.73 8.03 -9.71
CA ALA A 73 -3.46 8.41 -10.91
C ALA A 73 -4.72 7.57 -11.13
N TRP A 74 -4.69 6.28 -10.78
CA TRP A 74 -5.81 5.37 -10.99
C TRP A 74 -6.70 5.16 -9.77
N GLY A 75 -6.19 5.44 -8.57
CA GLY A 75 -6.84 5.08 -7.29
C GLY A 75 -8.23 5.66 -7.12
N GLY A 76 -8.47 6.86 -7.63
CA GLY A 76 -9.78 7.52 -7.59
C GLY A 76 -10.75 7.06 -8.69
N LEU A 77 -10.27 6.37 -9.74
CA LEU A 77 -11.11 6.06 -10.90
C LEU A 77 -12.26 5.12 -10.53
N ALA A 78 -12.01 4.12 -9.69
CA ALA A 78 -13.03 3.14 -9.29
C ALA A 78 -14.22 3.81 -8.59
N VAL A 79 -13.96 4.88 -7.83
CA VAL A 79 -14.99 5.64 -7.09
C VAL A 79 -16.04 6.27 -8.02
N VAL A 80 -15.65 6.66 -9.24
CA VAL A 80 -16.55 7.27 -10.23
C VAL A 80 -17.65 6.32 -10.70
N PHE A 81 -17.45 5.01 -10.56
CA PHE A 81 -18.40 3.98 -10.97
C PHE A 81 -19.23 3.41 -9.81
N LEU A 82 -19.06 3.93 -8.59
CA LEU A 82 -19.79 3.46 -7.42
C LEU A 82 -21.19 4.09 -7.35
N LEU A 83 -22.13 3.32 -6.79
CA LEU A 83 -23.46 3.83 -6.47
C LEU A 83 -23.36 4.87 -5.34
N PRO A 84 -24.27 5.87 -5.30
CA PRO A 84 -24.37 6.78 -4.15
C PRO A 84 -24.55 6.01 -2.84
N GLY A 85 -23.79 6.38 -1.80
CA GLY A 85 -23.85 5.73 -0.49
C GLY A 85 -23.15 4.36 -0.42
N PHE A 86 -22.37 3.97 -1.44
CA PHE A 86 -21.54 2.78 -1.38
C PHE A 86 -20.43 2.95 -0.34
N ASP A 87 -20.32 2.01 0.60
CA ASP A 87 -19.31 2.04 1.65
C ASP A 87 -17.92 1.64 1.14
N THR A 88 -17.06 2.64 0.99
CA THR A 88 -15.71 2.48 0.45
C THR A 88 -14.73 1.82 1.40
N ALA A 89 -15.09 1.61 2.68
CA ALA A 89 -14.26 0.85 3.62
C ALA A 89 -14.28 -0.64 3.27
N PHE A 90 -15.43 -1.16 2.86
CA PHE A 90 -15.59 -2.58 2.54
C PHE A 90 -15.21 -2.89 1.09
N GLY A 91 -15.50 -2.00 0.15
CA GLY A 91 -15.27 -2.29 -1.27
C GLY A 91 -15.00 -1.10 -2.17
N GLY A 92 -15.00 -1.36 -3.48
CA GLY A 92 -15.07 -0.30 -4.50
C GLY A 92 -13.78 0.47 -4.73
N SER A 93 -12.72 0.21 -3.97
CA SER A 93 -11.40 0.83 -4.14
C SER A 93 -10.28 -0.09 -3.69
N ILE A 94 -9.05 0.18 -4.14
CA ILE A 94 -7.87 -0.60 -3.72
C ILE A 94 -7.50 -0.38 -2.24
N VAL A 95 -7.97 0.70 -1.62
CA VAL A 95 -7.76 1.00 -0.20
C VAL A 95 -8.78 0.30 0.70
N SER A 96 -9.81 -0.32 0.13
CA SER A 96 -10.85 -1.06 0.86
C SER A 96 -10.41 -2.47 1.27
N LEU A 97 -11.20 -3.14 2.12
CA LEU A 97 -10.99 -4.55 2.49
C LEU A 97 -10.93 -5.49 1.29
N THR A 98 -11.76 -5.28 0.26
CA THR A 98 -11.65 -6.08 -0.97
C THR A 98 -10.33 -5.84 -1.71
N GLY A 99 -9.84 -4.60 -1.71
CA GLY A 99 -8.53 -4.25 -2.26
C GLY A 99 -7.38 -4.96 -1.54
N PHE A 100 -7.51 -5.17 -0.23
CA PHE A 100 -6.50 -5.88 0.58
C PHE A 100 -6.36 -7.34 0.19
N VAL A 101 -7.40 -7.96 -0.36
CA VAL A 101 -7.28 -9.33 -0.90
C VAL A 101 -6.28 -9.32 -2.05
N VAL A 102 -6.39 -8.37 -2.99
CA VAL A 102 -5.48 -8.26 -4.14
C VAL A 102 -4.06 -7.92 -3.68
N LEU A 103 -3.91 -6.89 -2.82
CA LEU A 103 -2.60 -6.49 -2.30
C LEU A 103 -1.94 -7.60 -1.47
N GLY A 104 -2.73 -8.29 -0.65
CA GLY A 104 -2.29 -9.44 0.14
C GLY A 104 -1.82 -10.59 -0.76
N LEU A 105 -2.56 -10.89 -1.83
CA LEU A 105 -2.13 -11.87 -2.83
C LEU A 105 -0.83 -11.46 -3.52
N CYS A 106 -0.63 -10.18 -3.84
CA CYS A 106 0.65 -9.68 -4.37
C CYS A 106 1.81 -9.90 -3.38
N VAL A 107 1.60 -9.60 -2.08
CA VAL A 107 2.62 -9.84 -1.06
C VAL A 107 2.87 -11.34 -0.86
N VAL A 108 1.85 -12.18 -0.88
CA VAL A 108 2.00 -13.65 -0.84
C VAL A 108 2.77 -14.15 -2.05
N ALA A 109 2.46 -13.67 -3.25
CA ALA A 109 3.19 -14.01 -4.47
C ALA A 109 4.67 -13.61 -4.37
N LEU A 110 4.97 -12.42 -3.83
CA LEU A 110 6.35 -12.00 -3.56
C LEU A 110 7.06 -12.92 -2.56
N MET A 111 6.37 -13.36 -1.50
CA MET A 111 6.94 -14.31 -0.54
C MET A 111 7.21 -15.68 -1.17
N LEU A 112 6.27 -16.21 -1.95
CA LEU A 112 6.42 -17.49 -2.65
C LEU A 112 7.53 -17.47 -3.70
N ALA A 113 7.70 -16.33 -4.37
CA ALA A 113 8.80 -16.09 -5.31
C ALA A 113 10.15 -15.85 -4.62
N LYS A 114 10.21 -15.91 -3.27
CA LYS A 114 11.39 -15.55 -2.47
C LYS A 114 11.94 -14.18 -2.83
N GLY A 115 11.04 -13.22 -3.05
CA GLY A 115 11.38 -11.85 -3.44
C GLY A 115 12.08 -11.06 -2.33
N LEU A 116 11.89 -11.45 -1.06
CA LEU A 116 12.50 -10.84 0.13
C LEU A 116 13.03 -11.93 1.10
N PRO A 117 14.16 -11.70 1.78
CA PRO A 117 15.06 -10.56 1.58
C PRO A 117 15.75 -10.62 0.21
N VAL A 118 16.03 -9.47 -0.38
CA VAL A 118 16.76 -9.41 -1.65
C VAL A 118 18.21 -9.82 -1.37
N GLU A 119 18.66 -10.92 -1.98
CA GLU A 119 20.06 -11.34 -1.91
C GLU A 119 20.96 -10.16 -2.32
N ALA A 120 21.93 -9.84 -1.47
CA ALA A 120 22.97 -8.90 -1.85
C ALA A 120 23.80 -9.56 -2.94
N ASP A 121 23.89 -8.93 -4.10
CA ASP A 121 24.86 -9.33 -5.11
C ASP A 121 26.24 -9.20 -4.48
N GLU A 122 26.92 -10.32 -4.22
CA GLU A 122 28.25 -10.37 -3.60
C GLU A 122 29.35 -9.78 -4.53
N THR A 123 28.99 -9.26 -5.70
CA THR A 123 29.92 -8.80 -6.74
C THR A 123 30.09 -7.28 -6.85
N MET A 124 29.62 -6.48 -5.87
CA MET A 124 29.96 -5.04 -5.78
C MET A 124 30.96 -4.72 -4.67
#